data_AF-A0A2V9UHC3-F1
#
_entry.id   AF-A0A2V9UHC3-F1
#
_cell.length_a   1.000
_cell.length_b   1.000
_cell.length_c   1.000
_cell.angle_alpha   90.00
_cell.angle_beta   90.00
_cell.angle_gamma   90.00
#
_symmetry.space_group_name_H-M   'P 1'
#
loop_
_entity.id
_entity.type
_entity.pdbx_description
1 polymer ?
#
loop_
_entity_poly.entity_id
_entity_poly.type
_entity_poly.pdbx_seq_one_letter_code
_entity_poly.pdbx_strand_id
1 'polypeptide(L)'
;MLINKDQMNSHEVQIVFQNAAETTQHFSGPVDRITFSSEQYQWHPAPLPTGGSADPDGPPSRSKISAGAGTAYTLPKASITVLRGKTSD
;
A
#
# COMPACT_ATOMS: atom_id res chain seq x y z
N MET A 1 -6.76 3.09 -3.62
CA MET A 1 -5.99 1.82 -3.60
C MET A 1 -4.96 1.91 -4.70
N LEU A 2 -3.73 1.49 -4.43
CA LEU A 2 -2.62 1.54 -5.37
C LEU A 2 -2.06 0.13 -5.57
N ILE A 3 -1.65 -0.17 -6.79
CA ILE A 3 -1.05 -1.46 -7.16
C ILE A 3 0.29 -1.17 -7.81
N ASN A 4 1.37 -1.67 -7.21
CA ASN A 4 2.67 -1.73 -7.86
C ASN A 4 2.85 -3.13 -8.48
N LYS A 5 2.79 -3.21 -9.80
CA LYS A 5 2.98 -4.46 -10.56
C LYS A 5 4.45 -4.77 -10.87
N ASP A 6 5.36 -3.82 -10.64
CA ASP A 6 6.79 -4.03 -10.82
C ASP A 6 7.28 -5.07 -9.82
N GLN A 7 7.85 -6.16 -10.32
CA GLN A 7 8.30 -7.29 -9.51
C GLN A 7 9.63 -7.01 -8.81
N MET A 8 10.36 -5.99 -9.24
CA MET A 8 11.75 -5.78 -8.86
C MET A 8 11.93 -4.49 -8.06
N ASN A 9 11.16 -3.45 -8.38
CA ASN A 9 11.38 -2.12 -7.82
C ASN A 9 10.21 -1.61 -6.99
N SER A 10 10.55 -0.93 -5.90
CA SER A 10 9.62 -0.07 -5.18
C SER A 10 9.47 1.27 -5.90
N HIS A 11 8.29 1.88 -5.79
CA HIS A 11 8.00 3.17 -6.40
C HIS A 11 7.52 4.15 -5.34
N GLU A 12 8.03 5.38 -5.39
CA GLU A 12 7.49 6.48 -4.57
C GLU A 12 6.49 7.27 -5.39
N VAL A 13 5.33 7.53 -4.79
CA VAL A 13 4.27 8.31 -5.44
C VAL A 13 3.75 9.38 -4.51
N GLN A 14 3.40 10.53 -5.08
CA GLN A 14 2.58 11.53 -4.42
C GLN A 14 1.14 11.39 -4.90
N ILE A 15 0.20 11.59 -3.98
CA ILE A 15 -1.23 11.49 -4.26
C ILE A 15 -1.85 12.86 -4.06
N VAL A 16 -2.45 13.36 -5.13
CA VAL A 16 -3.20 14.62 -5.16
C VAL A 16 -4.63 14.30 -5.56
N PHE A 17 -5.58 14.90 -4.84
CA PHE A 17 -7.00 14.87 -5.15
C PHE A 17 -7.39 16.22 -5.71
N GLN A 18 -8.20 16.24 -6.78
CA GLN A 18 -8.81 17.47 -7.28
C GLN A 18 -10.30 17.41 -6.98
N ASN A 19 -10.83 18.46 -6.36
CA ASN A 19 -12.27 18.58 -6.13
C ASN A 19 -12.95 19.41 -7.24
N ALA A 20 -14.28 19.51 -7.18
CA ALA A 20 -15.07 20.25 -8.16
C ALA A 20 -14.80 21.77 -8.18
N ALA A 21 -14.17 22.32 -7.13
CA ALA A 21 -13.76 23.71 -7.05
C ALA A 21 -12.33 23.93 -7.57
N GLU A 22 -11.74 22.93 -8.24
CA GLU A 22 -10.36 22.92 -8.73
C GLU A 22 -9.30 23.12 -7.64
N THR A 23 -9.66 22.96 -6.35
CA THR A 23 -8.67 22.99 -5.27
C THR A 23 -7.96 21.65 -5.19
N THR A 24 -6.63 21.75 -5.05
CA THR A 24 -5.74 20.61 -4.85
C THR A 24 -5.85 20.20 -3.38
N GLN A 25 -6.18 18.94 -3.16
CA GLN A 25 -6.26 18.34 -1.85
C GLN A 25 -5.25 17.21 -1.71
N HIS A 26 -4.87 16.92 -0.48
CA HIS A 26 -3.95 15.87 -0.11
C HIS A 26 -4.42 15.18 1.16
N PHE A 27 -3.89 14.00 1.45
CA PHE A 27 -4.17 13.36 2.74
C PHE A 27 -3.59 14.18 3.88
N SER A 28 -4.37 14.36 4.95
CA SER A 28 -4.01 15.21 6.08
C SER A 28 -4.16 14.50 7.42
N GLY A 29 -3.14 14.63 8.26
CA GLY A 29 -3.07 13.99 9.56
C GLY A 29 -2.87 12.47 9.46
N PRO A 30 -3.43 11.67 10.39
CA PRO A 30 -3.18 10.24 10.42
C PRO A 30 -3.87 9.51 9.25
N VAL A 31 -3.06 8.81 8.46
CA VAL A 31 -3.47 7.93 7.35
C VAL A 31 -3.11 6.50 7.68
N ASP A 32 -4.09 5.60 7.65
CA ASP A 32 -3.84 4.17 7.69
C ASP A 32 -3.23 3.72 6.35
N ARG A 33 -2.07 3.09 6.41
CA ARG A 33 -1.45 2.35 5.30
C ARG A 33 -1.55 0.85 5.58
N ILE A 34 -2.22 0.14 4.69
CA ILE A 34 -2.35 -1.32 4.72
C ILE A 34 -1.70 -1.85 3.45
N THR A 35 -0.66 -2.67 3.57
CA THR A 35 0.11 -3.19 2.44
C THR A 35 0.08 -4.71 2.40
N PHE A 36 -0.11 -5.25 1.21
CA PHE A 36 0.07 -6.64 0.85
C PHE A 36 1.22 -6.68 -0.15
N SER A 37 2.37 -7.27 0.20
CA SER A 37 3.53 -7.35 -0.69
C SER A 37 4.09 -8.77 -0.75
N SER A 38 4.93 -9.04 -1.75
CA SER A 38 5.66 -10.30 -1.87
C SER A 38 6.62 -10.59 -0.70
N GLU A 39 6.95 -9.59 0.12
CA GLU A 39 7.71 -9.79 1.36
C GLU A 39 6.84 -10.38 2.49
N GLN A 40 5.52 -10.23 2.39
CA GLN A 40 4.54 -10.65 3.40
C GLN A 40 3.67 -11.81 2.91
N TYR A 41 3.71 -12.11 1.60
CA TYR A 41 2.95 -13.18 0.97
C TYR A 41 3.84 -13.89 -0.06
N GLN A 42 4.51 -14.96 0.38
CA GLN A 42 5.18 -15.89 -0.52
C GLN A 42 4.44 -17.21 -0.51
N TRP A 43 4.04 -17.69 -1.69
CA TRP A 43 3.43 -19.00 -1.81
C TRP A 43 4.50 -20.09 -1.81
N HIS A 44 4.45 -20.98 -0.83
CA HIS A 44 5.32 -22.13 -0.70
C HIS A 44 4.56 -23.41 -1.05
N PRO A 45 5.01 -24.19 -2.03
CA PRO A 45 4.42 -25.49 -2.31
C PRO A 45 4.77 -26.47 -1.19
N ALA A 46 3.79 -27.20 -0.66
CA ALA A 46 4.02 -28.33 0.23
C ALA A 46 3.92 -29.66 -0.55
N PRO A 47 4.51 -30.76 -0.06
CA PRO A 47 4.38 -32.07 -0.68
C PRO A 47 2.89 -32.47 -0.81
N LEU A 48 2.53 -33.13 -1.90
CA LEU A 48 1.17 -33.69 -2.05
C LEU A 48 0.89 -34.69 -0.90
N PRO A 49 -0.34 -34.72 -0.34
CA PRO A 49 -1.57 -34.09 -0.82
C PRO A 49 -1.91 -32.73 -0.16
N THR A 50 -1.03 -32.14 0.65
CA THR A 50 -1.39 -31.02 1.54
C THR A 50 -1.54 -29.66 0.85
N GLY A 51 -1.19 -29.52 -0.43
CA GLY A 51 -1.32 -28.27 -1.18
C GLY A 51 -0.11 -27.35 -1.02
N GLY A 52 -0.32 -26.04 -0.92
CA GLY A 52 0.71 -25.04 -0.59
C GLY A 52 0.18 -24.03 0.42
N SER A 53 1.06 -23.24 1.02
CA SER A 53 0.72 -22.22 2.03
C SER A 53 1.41 -20.91 1.73
N ALA A 54 0.79 -19.80 2.08
CA ALA A 54 1.51 -18.54 2.20
C ALA A 54 2.43 -18.61 3.45
N ASP A 55 3.68 -18.18 3.36
CA ASP A 55 4.55 -17.98 4.53
C ASP A 55 5.29 -16.64 4.38
N PRO A 56 5.14 -15.71 5.35
CA PRO A 56 4.22 -15.80 6.49
C PRO A 56 2.75 -15.71 6.08
N ASP A 57 1.88 -16.55 6.66
CA ASP A 57 0.41 -16.40 6.55
C ASP A 57 -0.09 -15.36 7.57
N GLY A 58 0.52 -14.18 7.54
CA GLY A 58 0.26 -13.10 8.48
C GLY A 58 -0.84 -12.15 8.00
N PRO A 59 -1.45 -11.37 8.90
CA PRO A 59 -2.29 -10.24 8.49
C PRO A 59 -1.45 -9.23 7.67
N PRO A 60 -2.07 -8.46 6.77
CA PRO A 60 -1.36 -7.44 6.00
C PRO A 60 -0.69 -6.42 6.93
N SER A 61 0.49 -5.94 6.54
CA SER A 61 1.20 -4.93 7.31
C SER A 61 0.37 -3.65 7.38
N ARG A 62 0.01 -3.26 8.61
CA ARG A 62 -0.75 -2.04 8.89
C ARG A 62 0.13 -1.06 9.66
N SER A 63 0.19 0.17 9.16
CA SER A 63 0.92 1.28 9.78
C SER A 63 0.09 2.56 9.70
N LYS A 64 0.39 3.52 10.57
CA LYS A 64 -0.14 4.88 10.47
C LYS A 64 0.96 5.83 10.04
N ILE A 65 0.66 6.68 9.07
CA ILE A 65 1.55 7.72 8.57
C ILE A 65 0.91 9.06 8.88
N SER A 66 1.69 10.03 9.35
CA SER A 66 1.25 11.42 9.39
C SER A 66 1.46 12.02 8.00
N ALA A 67 0.38 12.37 7.31
CA ALA A 67 0.40 12.91 5.97
C ALA A 67 0.10 14.41 5.94
N GLY A 68 0.67 15.07 4.95
CA GLY A 68 0.46 16.47 4.57
C GLY A 68 0.86 16.71 3.11
N ALA A 69 0.86 17.97 2.68
CA ALA A 69 1.17 18.33 1.30
C ALA A 69 2.56 17.80 0.90
N GLY A 70 2.66 17.17 -0.27
CA GLY A 70 3.92 16.62 -0.78
C GLY A 70 4.36 15.30 -0.13
N THR A 71 3.56 14.69 0.75
CA THR A 71 3.91 13.37 1.33
C THR A 71 4.08 12.34 0.23
N ALA A 72 5.25 11.70 0.19
CA ALA A 72 5.55 10.58 -0.68
C ALA A 72 5.16 9.26 0.00
N TYR A 73 4.53 8.37 -0.76
CA TYR A 73 4.15 7.04 -0.33
C TYR A 73 4.96 6.02 -1.11
N THR A 74 5.78 5.24 -0.40
CA THR A 74 6.49 4.11 -0.98
C THR A 74 5.53 2.94 -1.18
N LEU A 75 5.46 2.47 -2.42
CA LEU A 75 4.79 1.24 -2.83
C LEU A 75 5.84 0.15 -3.02
N PRO A 76 5.90 -0.88 -2.15
CA PRO A 76 6.83 -1.98 -2.32
C PRO A 76 6.64 -2.67 -3.67
N LYS A 77 7.67 -3.36 -4.17
CA LYS A 77 7.56 -4.23 -5.36
C LYS A 77 6.42 -5.25 -5.19
N ALA A 78 5.75 -5.61 -6.29
CA ALA A 78 4.69 -6.60 -6.35
C ALA A 78 3.68 -6.46 -5.19
N SER A 79 3.12 -5.26 -5.01
CA SER A 79 2.30 -4.95 -3.84
C SER A 79 0.97 -4.27 -4.16
N ILE A 80 0.03 -4.45 -3.26
CA ILE A 80 -1.20 -3.68 -3.16
C ILE A 80 -1.11 -2.85 -1.88
N THR A 81 -1.31 -1.54 -1.99
CA THR A 81 -1.34 -0.63 -0.85
C THR A 81 -2.68 0.11 -0.79
N VAL A 82 -3.33 0.03 0.36
CA VAL A 82 -4.56 0.76 0.68
C VAL A 82 -4.22 1.89 1.64
N LEU A 83 -4.50 3.11 1.23
CA LEU A 83 -4.40 4.31 2.05
C LEU A 83 -5.80 4.77 2.43
N ARG A 84 -6.03 5.04 3.73
CA ARG A 84 -7.30 5.56 4.24
C ARG A 84 -7.03 6.70 5.21
N GLY A 85 -7.62 7.85 4.96
CA GLY A 85 -7.43 9.05 5.77
C GLY A 85 -8.35 10.15 5.31
N LYS A 86 -8.31 11.28 6.01
CA LYS A 86 -9.00 12.50 5.60
C LYS A 86 -8.18 13.24 4.56
N THR A 87 -8.85 13.97 3.69
CA THR A 87 -8.20 14.93 2.79
C THR A 87 -8.42 16.35 3.28
N SER A 88 -7.45 17.22 3.04
CA SER A 88 -7.59 18.68 3.20
C SER A 88 -6.92 19.39 2.02
N ASP A 89 -7.26 20.66 1.85
CA ASP A 89 -6.53 21.56 0.95
C ASP A 89 -5.08 21.75 1.45
#